data_AF-A0A4Q3H3P1-F1
#
_entry.id   AF-A0A4Q3H3P1-F1
#
_cell.length_a   1.000
_cell.length_b   1.000
_cell.length_c   1.000
_cell.angle_alpha   90.00
_cell.angle_beta   90.00
_cell.angle_gamma   90.00
#
_symmetry.space_group_name_H-M   'P 1'
#
loop_
_entity.id
_entity.type
_entity.pdbx_description
1 polymer ?
#
loop_
_entity_poly.entity_id
_entity_poly.type
_entity_poly.pdbx_seq_one_letter_code
_entity_poly.pdbx_strand_id
1 'polypeptide(L)'
;VPNLRTFFHRRGTALPVTAEAADYKPGDVVSQVLANGLPHIGIVSDRMNDSGTAPLLIHNIGRGTLADDILFALDITGHYRFAG
;
A
#
# COMPACT_ATOMS: atom_id res chain seq x y z
N VAL A 1 0.33 8.43 -7.29
CA VAL A 1 1.54 9.23 -7.02
C VAL A 1 2.63 8.86 -8.03
N PRO A 2 2.60 9.40 -9.26
CA PRO A 2 3.43 8.88 -10.36
C PRO A 2 4.94 9.07 -10.14
N ASN A 3 5.35 10.22 -9.60
CA ASN A 3 6.78 10.53 -9.37
C ASN A 3 7.44 9.58 -8.36
N LEU A 4 6.72 9.24 -7.28
CA LEU A 4 7.23 8.32 -6.26
C LEU A 4 7.38 6.89 -6.80
N ARG A 5 6.42 6.41 -7.60
CA ARG A 5 6.54 5.10 -8.28
C ARG A 5 7.82 5.04 -9.11
N THR A 6 8.08 6.06 -9.94
CA THR A 6 9.32 6.16 -10.72
C THR A 6 10.57 6.15 -9.84
N PHE A 7 10.58 6.92 -8.74
CA PHE A 7 11.69 6.94 -7.80
C PHE A 7 11.94 5.57 -7.17
N PHE A 8 10.88 4.89 -6.71
CA PHE A 8 10.97 3.57 -6.08
C PHE A 8 11.48 2.50 -7.06
N HIS A 9 10.97 2.49 -8.30
CA HIS A 9 11.50 1.61 -9.34
C HIS A 9 13.00 1.83 -9.59
N ARG A 10 13.46 3.09 -9.65
CA ARG A 10 14.88 3.41 -9.82
C ARG A 10 15.74 2.99 -8.63
N ARG A 11 15.15 2.88 -7.43
CA ARG A 11 15.82 2.38 -6.22
C ARG A 11 15.85 0.86 -6.14
N GLY A 12 15.26 0.14 -7.10
CA GLY A 12 15.20 -1.32 -7.10
C GLY A 12 14.33 -1.90 -5.99
N THR A 13 13.38 -1.12 -5.46
CA THR A 13 12.55 -1.52 -4.30
C THR A 13 11.24 -2.18 -4.68
N ALA A 14 10.94 -2.27 -5.98
CA ALA A 14 9.69 -2.81 -6.49
C ALA A 14 9.57 -4.31 -6.21
N LEU A 15 8.40 -4.69 -5.68
CA LEU A 15 7.97 -6.07 -5.50
C LEU A 15 6.79 -6.38 -6.42
N PRO A 16 6.50 -7.66 -6.68
CA PRO A 16 5.26 -8.05 -7.36
C PRO A 16 4.03 -7.53 -6.61
N VAL A 17 3.01 -7.10 -7.37
CA VAL A 17 1.67 -6.90 -6.85
C VAL A 17 0.96 -8.25 -6.95
N THR A 18 0.46 -8.77 -5.82
CA THR A 18 -0.18 -10.09 -5.73
C THR A 18 -1.52 -9.96 -5.02
N ALA A 19 -2.29 -11.05 -5.03
CA ALA A 19 -3.52 -11.15 -4.23
C ALA A 19 -3.27 -11.79 -2.85
N GLU A 20 -2.02 -12.11 -2.53
CA GLU A 20 -1.65 -12.86 -1.32
C GLU A 20 -1.25 -11.88 -0.21
N ALA A 21 -2.06 -11.81 0.86
CA ALA A 21 -1.81 -10.90 1.98
C ALA A 21 -0.41 -11.06 2.62
N ALA A 22 0.14 -12.28 2.62
CA ALA A 22 1.44 -12.59 3.19
C ALA A 22 2.63 -11.93 2.46
N ASP A 23 2.44 -11.48 1.21
CA ASP A 23 3.49 -10.81 0.45
C ASP A 23 3.72 -9.36 0.93
N TYR A 24 2.72 -8.78 1.59
CA TYR A 24 2.68 -7.41 2.10
C TYR A 24 3.10 -7.40 3.57
N LYS A 25 4.28 -6.85 3.85
CA LYS A 25 4.89 -6.80 5.19
C LYS A 25 4.80 -5.40 5.77
N PRO A 26 4.80 -5.29 7.12
CA PRO A 26 4.80 -3.99 7.78
C PRO A 26 5.92 -3.08 7.29
N GLY A 27 5.59 -1.82 7.00
CA GLY A 27 6.51 -0.84 6.44
C GLY A 27 6.60 -0.81 4.91
N ASP A 28 6.01 -1.78 4.21
CA ASP A 28 5.90 -1.72 2.76
C ASP A 28 5.08 -0.52 2.31
N VAL A 29 5.45 0.01 1.15
CA VAL A 29 4.76 1.11 0.52
C VAL A 29 3.94 0.57 -0.64
N VAL A 30 2.66 0.90 -0.67
CA VAL A 30 1.76 0.55 -1.78
C VAL A 30 1.24 1.81 -2.43
N SER A 31 1.24 1.85 -3.75
CA SER A 31 0.54 2.89 -4.52
C SER A 31 -0.76 2.33 -5.05
N GLN A 32 -1.85 3.07 -4.88
CA GLN A 32 -3.20 2.65 -5.28
C GLN A 32 -3.86 3.68 -6.19
N VAL A 33 -4.98 3.32 -6.80
CA VAL A 33 -5.91 4.25 -7.47
C VAL A 33 -7.24 4.21 -6.73
N LEU A 34 -7.75 5.39 -6.37
CA LEU A 34 -9.06 5.54 -5.74
C LEU A 34 -10.17 5.35 -6.79
N ALA A 35 -11.40 5.11 -6.33
CA ALA A 35 -12.57 4.94 -7.21
C ALA A 35 -12.80 6.13 -8.17
N ASN A 36 -12.34 7.33 -7.83
CA ASN A 36 -12.42 8.52 -8.68
C ASN A 36 -11.21 8.69 -9.63
N GLY A 37 -10.35 7.68 -9.75
CA GLY A 37 -9.17 7.69 -10.62
C GLY A 37 -7.96 8.43 -10.04
N LEU A 38 -8.08 9.06 -8.87
CA LEU A 38 -6.95 9.77 -8.25
C LEU A 38 -5.95 8.78 -7.66
N PRO A 39 -4.64 8.99 -7.88
CA PRO A 39 -3.66 8.03 -7.44
C PRO A 39 -3.25 8.32 -5.99
N HIS A 40 -3.24 7.30 -5.15
CA HIS A 40 -2.98 7.37 -3.71
C HIS A 40 -1.78 6.52 -3.29
N ILE A 41 -1.36 6.63 -2.03
CA ILE A 41 -0.25 5.87 -1.45
C ILE A 41 -0.53 5.59 0.02
N GLY A 42 -0.11 4.42 0.49
CA GLY A 42 -0.20 4.03 1.89
C GLY A 42 1.01 3.19 2.32
N ILE A 43 1.07 2.94 3.62
CA ILE A 43 2.09 2.11 4.26
C ILE A 43 1.40 0.93 4.93
N VAL A 44 1.87 -0.28 4.68
CA VAL A 44 1.34 -1.50 5.30
C VAL A 44 1.62 -1.47 6.81
N SER A 45 0.57 -1.63 7.63
CA SER A 45 0.69 -1.70 9.10
C SER A 45 1.13 -3.10 9.54
N ASP A 46 1.63 -3.17 10.77
CA ASP A 46 1.73 -4.37 11.61
C ASP A 46 0.41 -4.87 12.21
N ARG A 47 -0.68 -4.12 12.03
CA ARG A 47 -2.03 -4.50 12.50
C ARG A 47 -2.79 -5.19 11.38
N MET A 48 -3.56 -6.22 11.74
CA MET A 48 -4.44 -6.94 10.82
C MET A 48 -5.87 -6.38 10.91
N ASN A 49 -6.68 -6.65 9.88
CA ASN A 49 -8.13 -6.47 9.94
C ASN A 49 -8.77 -7.41 10.98
N ASP A 50 -10.05 -7.18 11.28
CA ASP A 50 -10.78 -7.93 12.32
C ASP A 50 -10.85 -9.44 12.03
N SER A 51 -10.78 -9.84 10.76
CA SER A 51 -10.78 -11.25 10.33
C SER A 51 -9.39 -11.90 10.35
N GLY A 52 -8.32 -11.12 10.57
CA GLY A 52 -6.94 -11.59 10.53
C GLY A 52 -6.44 -11.99 9.13
N THR A 53 -7.13 -11.59 8.07
CA THR A 53 -6.86 -12.05 6.69
C THR A 53 -5.91 -11.14 5.93
N ALA A 54 -5.83 -9.86 6.31
CA ALA A 54 -4.96 -8.88 5.65
C ALA A 54 -4.47 -7.82 6.64
N PRO A 55 -3.28 -7.23 6.41
CA PRO A 55 -2.83 -6.08 7.16
C PRO A 55 -3.64 -4.83 6.81
N LEU A 56 -3.88 -3.99 7.81
CA LEU A 56 -4.46 -2.66 7.62
C LEU A 56 -3.47 -1.78 6.86
N LEU A 57 -3.99 -0.86 6.06
CA LEU A 57 -3.18 0.13 5.37
C LEU A 57 -3.24 1.46 6.12
N ILE A 58 -2.07 2.04 6.43
CA ILE A 58 -1.97 3.40 6.96
C ILE A 58 -1.98 4.38 5.79
N HIS A 59 -2.91 5.33 5.80
CA HIS A 59 -3.09 6.30 4.73
C HIS A 59 -3.73 7.58 5.26
N ASN A 60 -3.86 8.60 4.41
CA ASN A 60 -4.49 9.88 4.77
C ASN A 60 -5.53 10.26 3.70
N ILE A 61 -6.52 9.40 3.48
CA ILE A 61 -7.67 9.70 2.63
C ILE A 61 -8.70 10.42 3.50
N GLY A 62 -9.03 11.67 3.17
CA GLY A 62 -10.09 12.40 3.85
C GLY A 62 -9.64 13.08 5.15
N ARG A 63 -10.09 12.58 6.30
CA ARG A 63 -10.12 13.31 7.59
C ARG A 63 -8.84 13.19 8.45
N GLY A 64 -7.70 12.87 7.86
CA GLY A 64 -6.44 12.66 8.57
C GLY A 64 -5.90 11.24 8.41
N THR A 65 -4.81 10.95 9.11
CA THR A 65 -4.13 9.65 9.05
C THR A 65 -4.97 8.58 9.76
N LEU A 66 -5.33 7.53 9.02
CA LEU A 66 -6.09 6.38 9.49
C LEU A 66 -5.37 5.08 9.13
N ALA A 67 -5.78 3.98 9.76
CA ALA A 67 -5.37 2.64 9.42
C ALA A 67 -6.62 1.81 9.14
N ASP A 68 -6.94 1.62 7.86
CA ASP A 68 -8.20 1.01 7.41
C ASP A 68 -7.93 -0.25 6.57
N ASP A 69 -8.94 -1.14 6.50
CA ASP A 69 -8.90 -2.36 5.69
C ASP A 69 -9.16 -2.01 4.20
N ILE A 70 -8.19 -1.33 3.60
CA ILE A 70 -8.27 -0.85 2.21
C ILE A 70 -7.14 -1.35 1.32
N LEU A 71 -6.27 -2.23 1.83
CA LEU A 71 -5.14 -2.75 1.05
C LEU A 71 -5.60 -3.38 -0.26
N PHE A 72 -6.60 -4.25 -0.19
CA PHE A 72 -7.18 -4.95 -1.35
C PHE A 72 -8.53 -4.38 -1.82
N ALA A 73 -9.07 -3.38 -1.12
CA ALA A 73 -10.31 -2.72 -1.53
C ALA A 73 -10.11 -1.70 -2.68
N LEU A 74 -8.87 -1.29 -2.94
CA LEU A 74 -8.48 -0.36 -3.99
C LEU A 74 -7.46 -1.01 -4.92
N ASP A 75 -7.43 -0.55 -6.18
CA ASP A 75 -6.51 -1.08 -7.18
C ASP A 75 -5.05 -0.75 -6.83
N ILE A 76 -4.24 -1.77 -6.57
CA ILE A 76 -2.82 -1.63 -6.26
C ILE A 76 -2.04 -1.52 -7.57
N THR A 77 -1.44 -0.35 -7.79
CA THR A 77 -0.65 -0.05 -9.00
C THR A 77 0.87 -0.12 -8.76
N GLY A 78 1.29 -0.46 -7.55
CA GLY A 78 2.69 -0.66 -7.20
C GLY A 78 2.86 -1.08 -5.74
N HIS A 79 3.86 -1.92 -5.51
CA HIS A 79 4.24 -2.47 -4.21
C HIS A 79 5.75 -2.35 -4.07
N TYR A 80 6.22 -1.80 -2.95
CA TYR A 80 7.63 -1.43 -2.78
C TYR A 80 8.11 -1.70 -1.35
N ARG A 81 9.34 -2.21 -1.21
CA ARG A 81 10.00 -2.43 0.08
C ARG A 81 11.41 -1.86 0.07
N PHE A 82 11.71 -1.05 1.08
CA PHE A 82 13.06 -0.54 1.32
C PHE A 82 13.77 -1.44 2.32
N ALA A 83 15.03 -1.80 2.03
CA ALA A 83 15.91 -2.33 3.05
C ALA A 83 16.29 -1.20 4.01
N GLY A 84 16.09 -1.43 5.30
CA GLY A 84 16.62 -0.57 6.37
C GLY A 84 18.10 -0.78 6.58
#